data_AF-A0A0S9CKX5-F1
#
_entry.id   AF-A0A0S9CKX5-F1
#
_cell.length_a   1.000
_cell.length_b   1.000
_cell.length_c   1.000
_cell.angle_alpha   90.00
_cell.angle_beta   90.00
_cell.angle_gamma   90.00
#
_symmetry.space_group_name_H-M   'P 1'
#
loop_
_entity.id
_entity.type
_entity.pdbx_description
1 polymer ?
#
loop_
_entity_poly.entity_id
_entity_poly.type
_entity_poly.pdbx_seq_one_letter_code
_entity_poly.pdbx_strand_id
1 'polypeptide(L)' 'MGSFSLPHILILAVVAILLLGGGRFSSLMGDVAKGVKNFKKGMAEEEEDDSRPKPRIEAKSHAEPAFDRDAERVREERR' A
#
# COMPACT_ATOMS: atom_id res chain seq x y z
N MET A 1 7.76 -31.17 22.30
CA MET A 1 6.62 -30.77 21.46
C MET A 1 6.64 -29.25 21.34
N GLY A 2 7.40 -28.69 20.39
CA GLY A 2 7.67 -27.25 20.30
C GLY A 2 7.83 -26.77 18.85
N SER A 3 7.08 -27.41 17.95
CA SER A 3 7.19 -27.30 16.50
C SER A 3 6.57 -26.03 15.90
N PHE A 4 6.02 -25.13 16.73
CA PHE A 4 5.54 -23.81 16.30
C PHE A 4 6.50 -22.69 16.71
N SER A 5 7.80 -22.95 16.67
CA SER A 5 8.81 -21.92 16.89
C SER A 5 8.89 -20.97 15.69
N LEU A 6 9.17 -19.69 15.97
CA LEU A 6 9.43 -18.62 15.00
C LEU A 6 10.14 -19.05 13.69
N PRO A 7 11.19 -19.90 13.69
CA PRO A 7 11.83 -20.35 12.45
C PRO A 7 10.89 -21.11 11.50
N HIS A 8 9.91 -21.87 12.01
CA HIS A 8 8.98 -22.60 11.14
C HIS A 8 8.07 -21.66 10.34
N ILE A 9 7.57 -20.61 11.00
CA ILE A 9 6.75 -19.58 10.34
C ILE A 9 7.58 -18.82 9.30
N LEU A 10 8.85 -18.54 9.58
CA LEU A 10 9.75 -17.86 8.65
C LEU A 10 10.01 -18.70 7.38
N ILE A 11 10.26 -20.01 7.55
CA ILE A 11 10.44 -20.94 6.43
C ILE A 11 9.15 -21.03 5.59
N LEU A 12 7.98 -21.13 6.24
CA LEU A 12 6.68 -21.16 5.56
C LEU A 12 6.44 -19.88 4.75
N ALA A 13 6.79 -18.71 5.31
CA ALA A 13 6.63 -17.43 4.63
C ALA A 13 7.51 -17.34 3.37
N VAL A 14 8.77 -17.81 3.44
CA VAL A 14 9.67 -17.86 2.28
C VAL A 14 9.10 -18.77 1.18
N VAL A 15 8.61 -19.96 1.54
CA VAL A 15 7.99 -20.88 0.59
C VAL A 15 6.74 -20.27 -0.05
N ALA A 16 5.90 -19.60 0.74
CA ALA A 16 4.70 -18.92 0.23
C ALA A 16 5.07 -17.81 -0.77
N ILE A 17 6.09 -16.99 -0.51
CA ILE A 17 6.54 -15.94 -1.43
C ILE A 17 7.07 -16.54 -2.74
N LEU A 18 7.80 -17.66 -2.68
CA LEU A 18 8.30 -18.36 -3.88
C LEU A 18 7.15 -18.94 -4.73
N LEU A 19 6.11 -19.48 -4.10
CA LEU A 19 4.94 -20.03 -4.80
C LEU A 19 4.05 -18.94 -5.41
N LEU A 20 3.87 -17.82 -4.71
CA LEU A 20 3.09 -16.68 -5.21
C LEU A 20 3.84 -15.89 -6.29
N GLY A 21 5.18 -15.89 -6.25
CA GLY A 21 6.04 -15.09 -7.11
C GLY A 21 6.07 -13.60 -6.70
N GLY A 22 7.21 -12.96 -6.91
CA GLY A 22 7.44 -11.57 -6.46
C GLY A 22 6.43 -10.55 -7.02
N GLY A 23 5.90 -10.77 -8.22
CA GLY A 23 4.92 -9.88 -8.84
C GLY A 23 3.56 -9.86 -8.14
N ARG A 24 3.01 -11.04 -7.77
CA ARG A 24 1.71 -11.12 -7.09
C ARG A 24 1.80 -10.76 -5.61
N PHE A 25 2.88 -11.18 -4.95
CA PHE A 25 3.13 -10.84 -3.55
C PHE A 25 3.27 -9.32 -3.34
N SER A 26 3.98 -8.62 -4.23
CA SER A 26 4.17 -7.16 -4.12
C SER A 26 2.86 -6.39 -4.27
N SER A 27 2.00 -6.75 -5.24
CA SER A 27 0.68 -6.12 -5.40
C SER A 27 -0.22 -6.35 -4.17
N LEU A 28 -0.27 -7.59 -3.67
CA LEU A 28 -1.06 -7.93 -2.47
C LEU A 28 -0.54 -7.23 -1.21
N MET A 29 0.78 -7.21 -1.01
CA MET A 29 1.40 -6.52 0.12
C MET A 29 1.14 -5.01 0.05
N GLY A 30 1.11 -4.41 -1.14
CA GLY A 30 0.78 -3.00 -1.34
C GLY A 30 -0.66 -2.65 -0.91
N ASP A 31 -1.64 -3.48 -1.26
CA ASP A 31 -3.03 -3.27 -0.87
C ASP A 31 -3.27 -3.54 0.62
N VAL A 32 -2.61 -4.55 1.18
CA VAL A 32 -2.62 -4.82 2.63
C VAL A 32 -1.93 -3.67 3.39
N ALA A 33 -0.79 -3.17 2.92
CA ALA A 33 -0.09 -2.06 3.56
C ALA A 33 -0.94 -0.78 3.59
N LYS A 34 -1.69 -0.48 2.51
CA LYS A 34 -2.65 0.64 2.48
C LYS A 34 -3.78 0.41 3.49
N GLY A 35 -4.36 -0.78 3.54
CA GLY A 35 -5.41 -1.14 4.50
C GLY A 35 -4.95 -0.99 5.96
N VAL A 36 -3.78 -1.55 6.29
CA VAL A 36 -3.19 -1.47 7.64
C VAL A 36 -2.79 -0.03 7.98
N LYS A 37 -2.26 0.75 7.03
CA LYS A 37 -1.93 2.18 7.26
C LYS A 37 -3.17 3.01 7.56
N ASN A 38 -4.27 2.80 6.84
CA ASN A 38 -5.53 3.49 7.09
C ASN A 38 -6.17 3.05 8.40
N PHE A 39 -6.08 1.76 8.75
CA PHE A 39 -6.53 1.24 10.04
C PHE A 39 -5.73 1.87 11.19
N LYS A 40 -4.40 1.88 11.08
CA LYS A 40 -3.53 2.51 12.09
C LYS A 40 -3.80 4.01 12.21
N LYS A 41 -3.99 4.71 11.08
CA LYS A 41 -4.30 6.14 11.08
C LYS A 41 -5.66 6.41 11.75
N GLY A 42 -6.69 5.61 11.47
CA GLY A 42 -8.00 5.72 12.12
C GLY A 42 -7.95 5.49 13.63
N MET A 43 -7.17 4.48 14.07
CA MET A 43 -7.00 4.18 15.50
C MET A 43 -6.16 5.25 16.22
N ALA A 44 -5.08 5.73 15.59
CA ALA A 44 -4.26 6.80 16.16
C ALA A 44 -5.00 8.15 16.17
N GLU A 45 -5.88 8.39 15.20
CA GLU A 45 -6.78 9.53 15.20
C GLU A 45 -7.79 9.48 16.35
N GLU A 46 -8.18 8.30 16.82
CA GLU A 46 -9.05 8.12 17.99
C GLU A 46 -8.30 8.34 19.32
N GLU A 47 -6.99 8.02 19.36
CA GLU A 47 -6.11 8.34 20.49
C GLU A 47 -5.66 9.83 20.52
N GLU A 48 -5.55 10.50 19.37
CA GLU A 48 -5.13 11.91 19.26
C GLU A 48 -6.31 12.92 19.24
N ASP A 49 -7.58 12.48 19.15
CA ASP A 49 -8.76 13.36 19.09
C ASP A 49 -8.99 14.17 20.38
N ASP A 50 -8.46 13.74 21.52
CA ASP A 50 -8.64 14.45 22.79
C ASP A 50 -7.81 15.75 22.89
N SER A 51 -7.13 16.19 21.83
CA SER A 51 -6.23 17.37 21.92
C SER A 51 -6.08 18.29 20.70
N ARG A 52 -6.57 18.01 19.47
CA ARG A 52 -6.40 18.96 18.34
C ARG A 52 -7.53 18.93 17.28
N PRO A 53 -7.92 20.09 16.70
CA PRO A 53 -8.90 20.15 15.62
C PRO A 53 -8.31 19.58 14.32
N LYS A 54 -8.92 18.52 13.79
CA LYS A 54 -8.44 17.78 12.60
C LYS A 54 -8.73 18.57 11.31
N PRO A 55 -7.71 18.89 10.47
CA PRO A 55 -7.97 19.29 9.09
C PRO A 55 -8.52 18.08 8.33
N ARG A 56 -9.76 18.25 7.85
CA ARG A 56 -10.48 17.35 6.94
C ARG A 56 -9.53 16.83 5.87
N ILE A 57 -9.60 15.53 5.57
CA ILE A 57 -8.87 14.86 4.50
C ILE A 57 -9.04 15.68 3.22
N GLU A 58 -8.06 16.53 2.92
CA GLU A 58 -7.82 17.02 1.58
C GLU A 58 -7.49 15.77 0.78
N ALA A 59 -8.42 15.41 -0.11
CA ALA A 59 -8.13 14.56 -1.24
C ALA A 59 -6.87 15.13 -1.88
N LYS A 60 -5.74 14.50 -1.57
CA LYS A 60 -4.44 14.83 -2.14
C LYS A 60 -4.62 14.69 -3.63
N SER A 61 -4.84 15.84 -4.26
CA SER A 61 -4.68 16.12 -5.67
C SER A 61 -3.25 15.77 -6.05
N HIS A 62 -2.94 14.47 -6.17
CA HIS A 62 -1.80 13.98 -6.94
C HIS A 62 -1.88 12.46 -7.12
N ALA A 63 -2.67 12.05 -8.10
CA ALA A 63 -2.38 10.88 -8.91
C ALA A 63 -3.02 11.14 -10.29
N GLU A 64 -2.57 12.20 -10.97
CA GLU A 64 -2.69 12.22 -12.43
C GLU A 64 -1.91 11.00 -12.92
N PRO A 65 -2.54 10.04 -13.62
CA PRO A 65 -1.80 8.95 -14.23
C PRO A 65 -0.87 9.58 -15.28
N ALA A 66 0.44 9.42 -15.08
CA ALA A 66 1.47 9.87 -16.04
C ALA A 66 1.30 9.30 -17.46
N PHE A 67 0.37 8.36 -17.66
CA PHE A 67 0.03 7.77 -18.94
C PHE A 67 -0.68 8.74 -19.91
N ASP A 68 -1.38 9.78 -19.45
CA ASP A 68 -2.14 10.67 -20.34
C ASP A 68 -1.27 11.78 -20.95
N ARG A 69 -0.25 12.25 -20.21
CA ARG A 69 0.67 13.29 -20.70
C ARG A 69 1.52 12.87 -21.89
N ASP A 70 1.87 11.59 -21.97
CA ASP A 70 2.66 11.07 -23.09
C ASP A 70 1.80 10.85 -24.35
N ALA A 71 0.50 10.57 -24.18
CA ALA A 71 -0.43 10.41 -25.30
C ALA A 71 -0.77 11.76 -25.98
N GLU A 72 -0.86 12.84 -25.21
CA GLU A 72 -1.18 14.17 -25.73
C GLU A 72 0.01 14.80 -26.48
N ARG A 73 1.24 14.63 -25.97
CA ARG A 73 2.45 15.19 -26.58
C ARG A 73 2.73 14.64 -27.98
N VAL A 74 2.49 13.33 -28.19
CA VAL A 74 2.66 12.67 -29.50
C VAL A 74 1.63 13.14 -30.53
N ARG A 75 0.47 13.62 -30.08
CA ARG A 75 -0.60 14.11 -30.96
C ARG A 75 -0.34 15.53 -31.44
N GLU A 76 0.34 16.32 -30.63
CA GLU A 76 0.71 17.71 -30.93
C GLU A 76 1.95 17.78 -31.83
N GLU A 77 2.94 16.90 -31.63
CA GLU A 77 4.16 16.84 -32.47
C GLU A 77 3.89 16.35 -33.91
N ARG A 78 2.72 15.72 -34.15
CA ARG A 78 2.31 15.22 -35.47
C ARG A 78 1.24 16.08 -36.16
N ARG A 79 0.90 17.25 -35.62
CA ARG A 79 0.09 18.29 -36.28
C ARG A 79 0.97 19.41 -36.81
#